data_AF-A0A4U8SKZ6-F1
#
_entry.id   AF-A0A4U8SKZ6-F1
#
_cell.length_a   1.000
_cell.length_b   1.000
_cell.length_c   1.000
_cell.angle_alpha   90.00
_cell.angle_beta   90.00
_cell.angle_gamma   90.00
#
_symmetry.space_group_name_H-M   'P 1'
#
loop_
_entity.id
_entity.type
_entity.pdbx_description
1 polymer ?
#
loop_
_entity_poly.entity_id
_entity_poly.type
_entity_poly.pdbx_seq_one_letter_code
_entity_poly.pdbx_strand_id
1 'polypeptide(L)' 'MIALIQRKSIIAMIGTDGLRHTTLWNGNDFVDTDLKVSPNYLNEYQYIIRDLYFWDLID' A
#
# COMPACT_ATOMS: atom_id res chain seq x y z
N MET A 1 9.17 9.31 2.88
CA MET A 1 8.21 10.25 2.27
C MET A 1 7.85 9.67 0.91
N ILE A 2 6.69 9.01 0.78
CA ILE A 2 6.13 8.60 -0.52
C ILE A 2 5.66 9.91 -1.18
N ALA A 3 6.62 10.69 -1.67
CA ALA A 3 6.31 11.74 -2.62
C ALA A 3 6.05 11.03 -3.96
N LEU A 4 5.04 11.48 -4.71
CA LEU A 4 4.83 11.24 -6.15
C LEU A 4 3.88 10.13 -6.67
N ILE A 5 3.02 9.48 -5.88
CA ILE A 5 1.97 8.61 -6.48
C ILE A 5 0.59 9.17 -6.20
N GLN A 6 0.24 10.27 -6.86
CA GLN A 6 -1.13 10.83 -6.91
C GLN A 6 -2.04 10.11 -7.91
N ARG A 7 -1.65 8.90 -8.35
CA ARG A 7 -2.37 8.12 -9.37
C ARG A 7 -2.93 6.84 -8.78
N LYS A 8 -4.05 6.39 -9.34
CA LYS A 8 -4.62 5.08 -8.98
C LYS A 8 -3.71 3.96 -9.49
N SER A 9 -3.47 2.97 -8.65
CA SER A 9 -2.59 1.84 -8.99
C SER A 9 -2.96 0.60 -8.19
N ILE A 10 -2.48 -0.56 -8.64
CA ILE A 10 -2.32 -1.71 -7.75
C ILE A 10 -1.00 -1.51 -7.02
N ILE A 11 -1.01 -1.69 -5.70
CA ILE A 11 0.20 -1.65 -4.88
C ILE A 11 0.42 -3.03 -4.25
N ALA A 12 1.67 -3.51 -4.30
CA ALA A 12 2.11 -4.66 -3.50
C ALA A 12 3.21 -4.22 -2.54
N MET A 13 3.13 -4.70 -1.30
CA MET A 13 4.06 -4.39 -0.23
C MET A 13 4.67 -5.66 0.36
N ILE A 14 5.96 -5.59 0.66
CA ILE A 14 6.71 -6.62 1.38
C ILE A 14 7.30 -5.95 2.62
N GLY A 15 6.98 -6.50 3.79
CA GLY A 15 7.46 -6.02 5.09
C GLY A 15 8.25 -7.06 5.87
N THR A 16 8.60 -6.73 7.10
CA THR A 16 9.14 -7.67 8.08
C THR A 16 8.12 -8.74 8.47
N ASP A 17 8.60 -9.78 9.16
CA ASP A 17 7.75 -10.80 9.80
C ASP A 17 6.78 -11.51 8.85
N GLY A 18 7.18 -11.62 7.58
CA GLY A 18 6.42 -12.30 6.54
C GLY A 18 5.28 -11.48 5.94
N LEU A 19 5.15 -10.19 6.26
CA LEU A 19 4.13 -9.33 5.66
C LEU A 19 4.29 -9.29 4.15
N ARG A 20 3.25 -9.75 3.45
CA ARG A 20 3.06 -9.61 2.01
C ARG A 20 1.62 -9.23 1.80
N HIS A 21 1.38 -8.06 1.22
CA HIS A 21 0.03 -7.54 1.04
C HIS A 21 -0.10 -6.86 -0.32
N THR A 22 -1.24 -7.04 -0.97
CA THR A 22 -1.51 -6.45 -2.29
C THR A 22 -2.90 -5.84 -2.26
N THR A 23 -3.01 -4.59 -2.68
CA THR A 23 -4.26 -3.84 -2.64
C THR A 23 -4.31 -2.76 -3.72
N LEU A 24 -5.38 -1.99 -3.74
CA LEU A 24 -5.50 -0.81 -4.59
C LEU A 24 -5.02 0.44 -3.83
N TRP A 25 -4.35 1.32 -4.54
CA TRP A 25 -3.92 2.64 -4.09
C TRP A 25 -4.76 3.70 -4.82
N ASN A 26 -5.36 4.62 -4.07
CA ASN A 26 -6.24 5.65 -4.65
C ASN A 26 -5.52 6.97 -5.00
N GLY A 27 -4.20 7.04 -4.82
CA GLY A 27 -3.42 8.27 -4.98
C GLY A 27 -3.05 8.95 -3.66
N ASN A 28 -3.61 8.48 -2.54
CA ASN A 28 -3.37 9.02 -1.20
C ASN A 28 -3.28 7.93 -0.13
N ASP A 29 -4.11 6.89 -0.21
CA ASP A 29 -4.12 5.78 0.75
C ASP A 29 -4.50 4.44 0.11
N PHE A 30 -4.40 3.36 0.88
CA PHE A 30 -4.88 2.03 0.53
C PHE A 30 -6.40 1.96 0.56
N VAL A 31 -7.00 1.44 -0.51
CA VAL A 31 -8.46 1.33 -0.65
C VAL A 31 -9.06 0.40 0.39
N ASP A 32 -8.36 -0.67 0.78
CA ASP A 32 -8.83 -1.61 1.80
C ASP A 32 -8.83 -1.04 3.22
N THR A 33 -7.98 -0.04 3.50
CA THR A 33 -7.98 0.73 4.74
C THR A 33 -9.25 1.58 4.83
N ASP A 34 -9.61 2.28 3.75
CA ASP A 34 -10.85 3.04 3.66
C ASP A 34 -12.08 2.12 3.85
N LEU A 35 -12.02 0.89 3.33
CA LEU A 35 -13.05 -0.14 3.48
C LEU A 35 -13.01 -0.88 4.83
N LYS A 36 -12.04 -0.57 5.71
CA LYS A 36 -11.83 -1.23 7.01
C LYS A 36 -11.62 -2.75 6.91
N VAL A 37 -11.08 -3.23 5.80
CA VAL A 37 -10.76 -4.64 5.56
C VAL A 37 -9.37 -4.98 6.12
N SER A 38 -8.45 -4.02 6.11
CA SER A 38 -7.09 -4.18 6.64
C SER A 38 -6.60 -2.90 7.33
N PRO A 39 -5.62 -3.00 8.23
CA PRO A 39 -4.95 -1.84 8.80
C PRO A 39 -4.11 -1.10 7.75
N ASN A 40 -3.73 0.13 8.07
CA ASN A 40 -2.78 0.88 7.27
C ASN A 40 -1.35 0.44 7.64
N TYR A 41 -0.79 -0.51 6.89
CA TYR A 41 0.53 -1.07 7.16
C TYR A 41 1.70 -0.07 7.06
N LEU A 42 1.50 1.13 6.49
CA LEU A 42 2.52 2.19 6.52
C LEU A 42 2.56 2.91 7.88
N ASN A 43 1.48 2.85 8.64
CA ASN A 43 1.33 3.50 9.94
C ASN A 43 1.44 2.50 11.11
N GLU A 44 1.57 1.20 10.82
CA GLU A 44 1.72 0.15 11.83
C GLU A 44 3.16 0.07 12.35
N TYR A 45 3.33 -0.02 13.66
CA TYR A 45 4.66 -0.13 14.29
C TYR A 45 5.25 -1.54 14.24
N GLN A 46 4.41 -2.55 14.05
CA GLN A 46 4.83 -3.94 14.03
C GLN A 46 5.59 -4.30 12.76
N TYR A 47 5.27 -3.67 11.62
CA TYR A 47 5.83 -4.03 10.33
C TYR A 47 6.68 -2.91 9.77
N ILE A 48 7.92 -3.22 9.41
CA ILE A 48 8.76 -2.31 8.63
C ILE A 48 8.59 -2.69 7.16
N ILE A 49 7.95 -1.82 6.37
CA ILE A 49 7.81 -2.00 4.92
C ILE A 49 9.20 -1.83 4.27
N ARG A 50 9.61 -2.85 3.53
CA ARG A 50 10.92 -2.91 2.85
C ARG A 50 10.79 -2.53 1.39
N ASP A 51 9.79 -3.08 0.71
CA ASP A 51 9.58 -2.86 -0.71
C ASP A 51 8.12 -2.47 -0.98
N LEU A 52 7.96 -1.56 -1.95
CA LEU A 52 6.67 -1.15 -2.50
C LEU A 52 6.75 -1.21 -4.03
N TYR A 53 5.80 -1.91 -4.62
CA TYR A 53 5.65 -2.05 -6.06
C TYR A 53 4.33 -1.45 -6.51
N PHE A 54 4.34 -0.72 -7.62
CA PHE A 54 3.16 -0.06 -8.15
C PHE A 54 2.95 -0.46 -9.60
N TRP A 55 1.72 -0.86 -9.93
CA TRP A 55 1.27 -1.05 -11.30
C TRP A 55 0.17 -0.03 -11.59
N ASP A 56 0.42 0.80 -12.60
CA ASP A 56 -0.55 1.80 -13.00
C ASP A 56 -1.79 1.11 -13.55
N LEU A 57 -2.95 1.59 -13.09
CA LEU A 57 -4.19 1.25 -13.74
C LEU A 57 -4.27 2.10 -15.01
N ILE A 58 -4.26 1.43 -16.16
CA ILE A 58 -4.48 2.06 -17.45
C ILE A 58 -5.99 2.35 -17.54
N ASP A 59 -6.34 3.59 -17.85
CA ASP A 59 -7.71 3.96 -18.25
C ASP A 59 -8.07 3.35 -19.62
#